data_AF-A0A430HDM3-F1
#
_entry.id   AF-A0A430HDM3-F1
#
_cell.length_a   1.000
_cell.length_b   1.000
_cell.length_c   1.000
_cell.angle_alpha   90.00
_cell.angle_beta   90.00
_cell.angle_gamma   90.00
#
_symmetry.space_group_name_H-M   'P 1'
#
loop_
_entity.id
_entity.type
_entity.pdbx_description
1 polymer ?
#
loop_
_entity_poly.entity_id
_entity_poly.type
_entity_poly.pdbx_seq_one_letter_code
_entity_poly.pdbx_strand_id
1 'polypeptide(L)' 'MPTPARILFGQRLRLAREALSLSQEGLAEQAGIHRTYVSQVESGKRNIAVDNMERLAAAVGKELWEMLRP' A
#
# COMPACT_ATOMS: atom_id res chain seq x y z
N MET A 1 -12.83 6.67 12.40
CA MET A 1 -12.45 5.26 12.15
C MET A 1 -12.03 5.11 10.69
N PRO A 2 -11.07 4.24 10.35
CA PRO A 2 -10.71 3.97 8.96
C PRO A 2 -11.89 3.35 8.20
N THR A 3 -12.05 3.71 6.92
CA THR A 3 -13.10 3.16 6.06
C THR A 3 -12.74 1.73 5.62
N PRO A 4 -13.73 0.89 5.26
CA PRO A 4 -13.46 -0.46 4.75
C PRO A 4 -12.50 -0.47 3.56
N ALA A 5 -12.66 0.46 2.61
CA ALA A 5 -11.77 0.59 1.45
C ALA A 5 -10.31 0.88 1.85
N ARG A 6 -10.09 1.68 2.91
CA ARG A 6 -8.75 1.98 3.41
C ARG A 6 -8.10 0.73 4.02
N ILE A 7 -8.86 -0.03 4.80
CA ILE A 7 -8.37 -1.28 5.39
C ILE A 7 -8.05 -2.30 4.30
N LEU A 8 -8.95 -2.46 3.32
CA LEU A 8 -8.78 -3.35 2.18
C LEU A 8 -7.51 -3.03 1.41
N PHE A 9 -7.31 -1.75 1.05
CA PHE A 9 -6.11 -1.31 0.33
C PHE A 9 -4.84 -1.63 1.12
N GLY A 10 -4.77 -1.27 2.40
CA GLY A 10 -3.61 -1.52 3.25
C GLY A 10 -3.26 -3.02 3.37
N GLN A 11 -4.28 -3.87 3.51
CA GLN A 11 -4.11 -5.32 3.57
C GLN A 11 -3.63 -5.90 2.24
N ARG A 12 -4.22 -5.49 1.10
CA ARG A 12 -3.80 -5.95 -0.22
C ARG A 12 -2.40 -5.48 -0.57
N LEU A 13 -2.04 -4.25 -0.21
CA LEU A 13 -0.69 -3.73 -0.40
C LEU A 13 0.32 -4.57 0.38
N ARG A 14 0.02 -4.90 1.64
CA ARG A 14 0.85 -5.78 2.46
C ARG A 14 1.03 -7.16 1.83
N LEU A 15 -0.06 -7.79 1.37
CA LEU A 15 -0.01 -9.11 0.73
C LEU A 15 0.81 -9.09 -0.56
N ALA A 16 0.62 -8.07 -1.40
CA ALA A 16 1.38 -7.91 -2.64
C ALA A 16 2.87 -7.68 -2.35
N ARG A 17 3.20 -6.87 -1.34
CA ARG A 17 4.58 -6.66 -0.88
C ARG A 17 5.22 -7.97 -0.41
N GLU A 18 4.52 -8.74 0.42
CA GLU A 18 5.00 -10.00 0.96
C GLU A 18 5.18 -11.07 -0.14
N ALA A 19 4.32 -11.09 -1.15
CA ALA A 19 4.48 -11.95 -2.33
C ALA A 19 5.75 -11.65 -3.15
N LEU A 20 6.21 -10.40 -3.13
CA LEU A 20 7.49 -9.97 -3.72
C LEU A 20 8.69 -10.15 -2.79
N SER A 21 8.51 -10.72 -1.59
CA SER A 21 9.55 -10.83 -0.55
C SER A 21 10.16 -9.48 -0.14
N LEU A 22 9.42 -8.38 -0.31
CA LEU A 22 9.89 -7.05 0.03
C LEU A 22 9.66 -6.75 1.51
N SER A 23 10.64 -6.12 2.15
CA SER A 23 10.43 -5.47 3.45
C SER A 23 9.64 -4.17 3.26
N GLN A 24 9.09 -3.62 4.36
CA GLN A 24 8.47 -2.28 4.29
C GLN A 24 9.46 -1.21 3.83
N GLU A 25 10.74 -1.34 4.20
CA GLU A 25 11.81 -0.42 3.74
C GLU A 25 12.03 -0.57 2.23
N GLY A 26 12.08 -1.81 1.72
CA GLY A 26 12.24 -2.07 0.28
C GLY A 26 11.08 -1.54 -0.55
N LEU A 27 9.83 -1.71 -0.10
CA LEU A 27 8.68 -1.08 -0.76
C LEU A 27 8.76 0.46 -0.70
N ALA A 28 9.20 1.01 0.43
CA ALA A 28 9.32 2.44 0.60
C ALA A 28 10.34 3.05 -0.37
N GLU A 29 11.51 2.41 -0.51
CA GLU A 29 12.55 2.77 -1.46
C GLU A 29 12.03 2.70 -2.90
N GLN A 30 11.40 1.58 -3.28
CA GLN A 30 10.85 1.39 -4.62
C GLN A 30 9.73 2.39 -4.96
N ALA A 31 8.91 2.76 -3.97
CA ALA A 31 7.83 3.73 -4.13
C ALA A 31 8.29 5.19 -3.91
N GLY A 32 9.56 5.45 -3.58
CA GLY A 32 10.06 6.80 -3.31
C GLY A 32 9.35 7.50 -2.15
N ILE A 33 8.98 6.77 -1.10
CA ILE A 33 8.31 7.32 0.10
C ILE A 33 9.00 6.83 1.38
N HIS A 34 8.66 7.41 2.52
CA HIS A 34 9.26 7.02 3.80
C HIS A 34 8.66 5.71 4.35
N ARG A 35 9.47 4.80 4.91
CA ARG A 35 9.00 3.51 5.45
C ARG A 35 7.87 3.65 6.47
N THR A 36 7.93 4.66 7.34
CA THR A 36 6.85 4.86 8.33
C THR A 36 5.50 5.16 7.66
N TYR A 37 5.50 5.76 6.48
CA TYR A 37 4.29 5.96 5.68
C TYR A 37 3.73 4.61 5.22
N VAL A 38 4.58 3.74 4.66
CA VAL A 38 4.20 2.37 4.25
C VAL A 38 3.55 1.62 5.41
N SER A 39 4.19 1.62 6.60
CA SER A 39 3.64 0.95 7.78
C SER A 39 2.27 1.50 8.22
N GLN A 40 2.08 2.82 8.17
CA GLN A 40 0.79 3.43 8.51
C GLN A 40 -0.29 3.16 7.46
N VAL A 41 0.08 3.00 6.20
CA VAL A 41 -0.84 2.63 5.12
C VAL A 41 -1.27 1.17 5.27
N GLU A 42 -0.33 0.23 5.45
CA GLU A 42 -0.63 -1.19 5.61
C GLU A 42 -1.51 -1.49 6.84
N SER A 43 -1.37 -0.68 7.89
CA SER A 43 -2.19 -0.77 9.10
C SER A 43 -3.48 0.06 9.05
N GLY A 44 -3.76 0.77 7.94
CA GLY A 44 -4.94 1.61 7.78
C GLY A 44 -4.98 2.87 8.66
N LYS A 45 -3.90 3.17 9.38
CA LYS A 45 -3.77 4.34 10.27
C LYS A 45 -3.70 5.64 9.49
N ARG A 46 -3.14 5.65 8.27
CA ARG A 46 -3.04 6.83 7.41
C ARG A 46 -4.26 6.99 6.52
N ASN A 47 -4.83 8.20 6.45
CA ASN A 47 -5.69 8.57 5.34
C ASN A 47 -4.81 8.84 4.11
N ILE A 48 -4.69 7.84 3.23
CA ILE A 48 -3.84 7.90 2.05
C ILE A 48 -4.57 8.63 0.91
N ALA A 49 -3.84 9.48 0.19
CA ALA A 49 -4.34 10.13 -1.02
C ALA A 49 -4.24 9.17 -2.21
N VAL A 50 -5.15 9.31 -3.19
CA VAL A 50 -5.25 8.41 -4.36
C VAL A 50 -3.92 8.30 -5.11
N ASP A 51 -3.21 9.42 -5.34
CA ASP A 51 -1.91 9.40 -6.02
C ASP A 51 -0.84 8.54 -5.32
N ASN A 52 -0.87 8.51 -3.98
CA ASN A 52 0.02 7.65 -3.20
C ASN A 52 -0.46 6.20 -3.19
N MET A 53 -1.78 5.95 -3.29
CA MET A 53 -2.31 4.60 -3.48
C MET A 53 -1.83 4.02 -4.81
N GLU A 54 -1.93 4.81 -5.89
CA GLU A 54 -1.46 4.45 -7.23
C GLU A 54 0.05 4.19 -7.22
N ARG A 55 0.84 5.08 -6.62
CA ARG A 55 2.30 4.91 -6.52
C ARG A 55 2.69 3.62 -5.79
N LEU A 56 2.01 3.32 -4.68
CA LEU A 56 2.27 2.11 -3.89
C LEU A 56 1.82 0.84 -4.62
N ALA A 57 0.69 0.89 -5.32
CA ALA A 57 0.21 -0.22 -6.15
C ALA A 57 1.20 -0.50 -7.29
N ALA A 58 1.64 0.53 -8.01
CA ALA A 58 2.63 0.42 -9.07
C ALA A 58 3.97 -0.16 -8.57
N ALA A 59 4.40 0.24 -7.36
CA ALA A 59 5.61 -0.29 -6.73
C ALA A 59 5.53 -1.78 -6.39
N VAL A 60 4.33 -2.37 -6.28
CA VAL A 60 4.15 -3.84 -6.15
C VAL A 60 3.68 -4.50 -7.45
N GLY A 61 3.76 -3.79 -8.58
CA GLY A 61 3.36 -4.30 -9.90
C GLY A 61 1.86 -4.57 -10.02
N LYS A 62 1.03 -3.75 -9.36
CA LYS A 62 -0.43 -3.82 -9.41
C LYS A 62 -1.02 -2.52 -9.89
N GLU A 63 -2.17 -2.63 -10.55
CA GLU A 63 -3.00 -1.46 -10.83
C GLU A 63 -3.83 -1.11 -9.59
N LEU A 64 -4.08 0.17 -9.33
CA LEU A 64 -4.83 0.57 -8.13
C LEU A 64 -6.23 -0.05 -8.05
N TRP A 65 -6.94 -0.15 -9.16
CA TRP A 65 -8.30 -0.69 -9.20
C TRP A 65 -8.34 -2.19 -8.80
N GLU A 66 -7.27 -2.95 -9.05
CA GLU A 66 -7.14 -4.34 -8.60
C GLU A 66 -7.07 -4.43 -7.07
N MET A 67 -6.55 -3.39 -6.42
CA MET A 67 -6.39 -3.31 -4.97
C MET A 67 -7.70 -2.97 -4.24
N LEU A 68 -8.76 -2.62 -4.99
CA LEU A 68 -10.06 -2.20 -4.45
C LEU A 68 -11.23 -3.07 -4.91
N ARG A 69 -11.00 -4.00 -5.84
CA ARG A 69 -12.02 -4.95 -6.29
C ARG A 69 -12.52 -5.83 -5.12
N PRO A 70 -13.81 -6.18 -5.02
CA PRO A 70 -14.30 -7.14 -4.03
C PRO A 70 -13.52 -8.47 -4.08
#